data_AF-J9VKR2-F1
#
_entry.id   AF-J9VKR2-F1
#
_cell.length_a   1.000
_cell.length_b   1.000
_cell.length_c   1.000
_cell.angle_alpha   90.00
_cell.angle_beta   90.00
_cell.angle_gamma   90.00
#
_symmetry.space_group_name_H-M   'P 1'
#
loop_
_entity.id
_entity.type
_entity.pdbx_description
1 polymer ?
#
loop_
_entity_poly.entity_id
_entity_poly.type
_entity_poly.pdbx_seq_one_letter_code
_entity_poly.pdbx_strand_id
1 'polypeptide(L)'
;MTKFPTALKPAARSAYREVLRAARITFQGDPSRHHALLTALRATFSSPTLTPPPSASSPPVIPISEESIGVDEVAKRITEWKELARFLKRNVVQGVKGDDGAWKLRVTEHTELGDNASVKNPPKLPTTPFPNRNRRKCSDAAPAS
;
A
#
# COMPACT_ATOMS: atom_id res chain seq x y z
N MET A 1 19.46 -22.89 -13.56
CA MET A 1 18.46 -21.96 -14.14
C MET A 1 17.08 -22.45 -13.72
N THR A 2 16.52 -21.88 -12.65
CA THR A 2 15.20 -22.26 -12.13
C THR A 2 14.14 -21.88 -13.16
N LYS A 3 13.41 -22.86 -13.70
CA LYS A 3 12.39 -22.63 -14.73
C LYS A 3 11.09 -22.24 -14.04
N PHE A 4 10.51 -21.09 -14.41
CA PHE A 4 9.20 -20.67 -13.91
C PHE A 4 8.11 -21.70 -14.28
N PRO A 5 7.25 -22.12 -13.34
CA PRO A 5 6.22 -23.12 -13.58
C PRO A 5 5.26 -22.71 -14.70
N THR A 6 5.15 -23.51 -15.75
CA THR A 6 4.36 -23.17 -16.96
C THR A 6 2.87 -23.00 -16.67
N ALA A 7 2.31 -23.81 -15.76
CA ALA A 7 0.92 -23.75 -15.34
C ALA A 7 0.53 -22.40 -14.72
N LEU A 8 1.44 -21.73 -14.02
CA LEU A 8 1.19 -20.45 -13.35
C LEU A 8 1.46 -19.23 -14.24
N LYS A 9 2.02 -19.40 -15.45
CA LYS A 9 2.33 -18.28 -16.35
C LYS A 9 1.12 -17.41 -16.71
N PRO A 10 -0.07 -17.98 -17.02
CA PRO A 10 -1.25 -17.17 -17.32
C PRO A 10 -1.70 -16.35 -16.11
N ALA A 11 -1.69 -16.94 -14.92
CA ALA A 11 -2.08 -16.29 -13.68
C ALA A 11 -1.10 -15.17 -13.28
N ALA A 12 0.21 -15.39 -13.45
CA ALA A 12 1.21 -14.36 -13.23
C ALA A 12 1.05 -13.18 -14.20
N ARG A 13 0.79 -13.45 -15.49
CA ARG A 13 0.51 -12.41 -16.48
C ARG A 13 -0.76 -11.62 -16.16
N SER A 14 -1.81 -12.28 -15.68
CA SER A 14 -3.05 -11.59 -15.32
C SER A 14 -2.81 -10.66 -14.13
N ALA A 15 -2.12 -11.13 -13.09
CA ALA A 15 -1.76 -10.31 -11.93
C ALA A 15 -0.89 -9.11 -12.33
N TYR A 16 0.13 -9.32 -13.19
CA TYR A 16 0.94 -8.23 -13.73
C TYR A 16 0.10 -7.16 -14.42
N ARG A 17 -0.80 -7.57 -15.32
CA ARG A 17 -1.70 -6.64 -16.04
C ARG A 17 -2.69 -5.93 -15.11
N GLU A 18 -3.11 -6.56 -14.02
CA GLU A 18 -3.95 -5.92 -13.00
C GLU A 18 -3.22 -4.80 -12.29
N VAL A 19 -1.97 -5.03 -11.86
CA VAL A 19 -1.15 -4.01 -11.21
C VAL A 19 -0.84 -2.85 -12.17
N LEU A 20 -0.53 -3.14 -13.44
CA LEU A 20 -0.34 -2.09 -14.46
C LEU A 20 -1.57 -1.20 -14.64
N ARG A 21 -2.77 -1.81 -14.67
CA ARG A 21 -4.04 -1.08 -14.75
C ARG A 21 -4.30 -0.27 -13.48
N ALA A 22 -4.01 -0.84 -12.31
CA ALA A 22 -4.11 -0.14 -11.03
C ALA A 22 -3.20 1.09 -11.01
N ALA A 23 -1.93 0.92 -11.34
CA ALA A 23 -0.95 1.99 -11.41
C ALA A 23 -1.37 3.11 -12.36
N ARG A 24 -1.91 2.78 -13.53
CA ARG A 24 -2.41 3.79 -14.48
C ARG A 24 -3.55 4.63 -13.91
N ILE A 25 -4.46 4.01 -13.15
CA ILE A 25 -5.60 4.70 -12.52
C ILE A 25 -5.11 5.59 -11.37
N THR A 26 -4.25 5.04 -10.51
CA THR A 26 -3.76 5.72 -9.31
C THR A 26 -2.84 6.88 -9.64
N PHE A 27 -1.97 6.74 -10.65
CA PHE A 27 -0.97 7.76 -11.03
C PHE A 27 -1.36 8.60 -12.26
N GLN A 28 -2.65 8.72 -12.58
CA GLN A 28 -3.10 9.52 -13.72
C GLN A 28 -2.75 11.01 -13.50
N GLY A 29 -2.03 11.59 -14.45
CA GLY A 29 -1.51 12.97 -14.36
C GLY A 29 -0.10 13.06 -13.77
N ASP A 30 0.49 11.97 -13.29
CA ASP A 30 1.88 11.90 -12.83
C ASP A 30 2.65 10.82 -13.61
N PRO A 31 3.13 11.13 -14.83
CA PRO A 31 3.81 10.16 -15.68
C PRO A 31 5.15 9.70 -15.08
N SER A 32 5.81 10.56 -14.30
CA SER A 32 7.11 10.26 -13.69
C SER A 32 7.00 9.17 -12.63
N ARG A 33 6.04 9.29 -11.69
CA ARG A 33 5.80 8.25 -10.67
C ARG A 33 5.26 6.98 -11.29
N HIS A 34 4.36 7.11 -12.26
CA HIS A 34 3.86 5.96 -13.00
C HIS A 34 5.02 5.18 -13.65
N HIS A 35 5.91 5.86 -14.38
CA HIS A 35 7.07 5.23 -15.02
C HIS A 35 8.04 4.58 -14.03
N ALA A 36 8.35 5.27 -12.93
CA ALA A 36 9.23 4.72 -11.88
C ALA A 36 8.68 3.39 -11.31
N LEU A 37 7.37 3.34 -11.04
CA LEU A 37 6.72 2.13 -10.58
C LEU A 37 6.74 1.03 -11.65
N LEU A 38 6.49 1.36 -12.92
CA LEU A 38 6.58 0.38 -14.01
C LEU A 38 7.98 -0.25 -14.12
N THR A 39 9.03 0.56 -13.97
CA THR A 39 10.42 0.08 -13.98
C THR A 39 10.68 -0.89 -12.83
N ALA A 40 10.21 -0.55 -11.62
CA ALA A 40 10.32 -1.44 -10.46
C ALA A 40 9.56 -2.76 -10.68
N LEU A 41 8.33 -2.71 -11.19
CA LEU A 41 7.54 -3.91 -11.51
C LEU A 41 8.20 -4.79 -12.57
N ARG A 42 8.81 -4.19 -13.60
CA ARG A 42 9.52 -4.97 -14.62
C ARG A 42 10.71 -5.70 -14.02
N ALA A 43 11.46 -5.06 -13.12
CA ALA A 43 12.57 -5.69 -12.42
C ALA A 43 12.09 -6.88 -11.56
N THR A 44 10.98 -6.73 -10.82
CA THR A 44 10.44 -7.80 -9.97
C THR A 44 9.96 -9.01 -10.77
N PHE A 45 9.25 -8.78 -11.89
CA PHE A 45 8.72 -9.84 -12.75
C PHE A 45 9.76 -10.49 -13.67
N SER A 46 10.94 -9.87 -13.82
CA SER A 46 12.07 -10.48 -14.52
C SER A 46 12.71 -11.59 -13.69
N SER A 47 12.54 -11.55 -12.35
CA SER A 47 12.96 -12.63 -11.46
C SER A 47 12.01 -13.84 -11.59
N PRO A 48 12.53 -15.08 -11.72
CA PRO A 48 11.71 -16.29 -11.77
C PRO A 48 10.91 -16.52 -10.46
N THR A 49 11.28 -15.85 -9.37
CA THR A 49 10.60 -15.92 -8.08
C THR A 49 9.62 -14.79 -7.82
N LEU A 50 9.45 -13.86 -8.77
CA LEU A 50 8.61 -12.65 -8.61
C LEU A 50 9.01 -11.80 -7.38
N THR A 51 10.28 -11.89 -6.96
CA THR A 51 10.81 -11.13 -5.83
C THR A 51 11.28 -9.74 -6.27
N PRO A 52 11.06 -8.70 -5.45
CA PRO A 52 11.66 -7.41 -5.70
C PRO A 52 13.19 -7.50 -5.63
N PRO A 53 13.92 -6.72 -6.44
CA PRO A 53 15.36 -6.56 -6.24
C PRO A 53 15.60 -6.00 -4.83
N PRO A 54 16.70 -6.36 -4.16
CA PRO A 54 16.98 -5.86 -2.81
C PRO A 54 17.09 -4.33 -2.84
N SER A 55 16.06 -3.66 -2.31
CA SER A 55 16.12 -2.22 -2.07
C SER A 55 17.12 -1.96 -0.95
N ALA A 56 18.00 -0.99 -1.14
CA ALA A 56 19.10 -0.64 -0.21
C ALA A 56 18.65 -0.25 1.22
N SER A 57 17.34 -0.09 1.45
CA SER A 57 16.74 0.23 2.76
C SER A 57 16.08 -0.96 3.47
N SER A 58 16.05 -2.13 2.84
CA SER A 58 15.51 -3.35 3.47
C SER A 58 16.62 -3.99 4.31
N PRO A 59 16.34 -4.48 5.54
CA PRO A 59 17.31 -5.30 6.24
C PRO A 59 17.70 -6.48 5.33
N PRO A 60 18.97 -6.94 5.37
CA PRO A 60 19.42 -8.02 4.51
C PRO A 60 18.51 -9.23 4.76
N VAL A 61 17.65 -9.52 3.78
CA VAL A 61 16.87 -10.76 3.78
C VAL A 61 17.92 -11.84 3.66
N ILE A 62 18.10 -12.58 4.76
CA ILE A 62 18.96 -13.77 4.82
C ILE A 62 18.63 -14.57 3.55
N PRO A 63 19.61 -14.90 2.70
CA PRO A 63 19.35 -15.64 1.49
C PRO A 63 18.73 -16.97 1.93
N ILE A 64 17.41 -17.09 1.75
CA ILE A 64 16.72 -18.37 1.85
C ILE A 64 17.43 -19.22 0.81
N SER A 65 18.18 -20.21 1.30
CA SER A 65 18.96 -21.14 0.49
C SER A 65 18.12 -21.61 -0.68
N GLU A 66 18.75 -21.64 -1.85
CA GLU A 66 18.18 -21.96 -3.17
C GLU A 66 17.60 -23.38 -3.23
N GLU A 67 16.57 -23.65 -2.45
CA GLU A 67 15.71 -24.81 -2.58
C GLU A 67 14.66 -24.46 -3.63
N SER A 68 14.41 -25.41 -4.51
CA SER A 68 13.39 -25.35 -5.57
C SER A 68 12.13 -24.65 -5.06
N ILE A 69 11.94 -23.39 -5.47
CA ILE A 69 10.80 -22.59 -5.02
C ILE A 69 9.53 -23.38 -5.34
N GLY A 70 8.81 -23.74 -4.28
CA GLY A 70 7.58 -24.51 -4.40
C GLY A 70 6.61 -23.79 -5.31
N VAL A 71 5.90 -24.55 -6.16
CA VAL A 71 4.83 -24.01 -7.01
C VAL A 71 3.81 -23.24 -6.16
N ASP A 72 3.59 -23.69 -4.92
CA ASP A 72 2.72 -23.04 -3.95
C ASP A 72 3.20 -21.66 -3.52
N GLU A 73 4.51 -21.45 -3.37
CA GLU A 73 5.07 -20.14 -3.02
C GLU A 73 4.87 -19.15 -4.18
N VAL A 74 5.14 -19.57 -5.41
CA VAL A 74 4.86 -18.75 -6.60
C VAL A 74 3.37 -18.41 -6.70
N ALA A 75 2.49 -19.35 -6.39
CA ALA A 75 1.05 -19.11 -6.37
C ALA A 75 0.66 -18.07 -5.31
N LYS A 76 1.22 -18.16 -4.09
CA LYS A 76 1.03 -17.15 -3.03
C LYS A 76 1.50 -15.77 -3.47
N ARG A 77 2.68 -15.68 -4.09
CA ARG A 77 3.16 -14.40 -4.65
C ARG A 77 2.20 -13.83 -5.68
N ILE A 78 1.68 -14.65 -6.59
CA ILE A 78 0.69 -14.19 -7.58
C ILE A 78 -0.56 -13.64 -6.89
N THR A 79 -1.01 -14.24 -5.78
CA THR A 79 -2.14 -13.71 -4.99
C THR A 79 -1.80 -12.40 -4.30
N GLU A 80 -0.62 -12.27 -3.69
CA GLU A 80 -0.12 -11.01 -3.10
C GLU A 80 -0.12 -9.89 -4.15
N TRP A 81 0.31 -10.18 -5.37
CA TRP A 81 0.31 -9.19 -6.47
C TRP A 81 -1.09 -8.71 -6.86
N LYS A 82 -2.10 -9.60 -6.82
CA LYS A 82 -3.51 -9.19 -7.03
C LYS A 82 -4.02 -8.31 -5.89
N GLU A 83 -3.61 -8.61 -4.66
CA GLU A 83 -3.94 -7.79 -3.49
C GLU A 83 -3.26 -6.42 -3.57
N LEU A 84 -2.00 -6.35 -4.01
CA LEU A 84 -1.31 -5.09 -4.28
C LEU A 84 -2.07 -4.24 -5.30
N ALA A 85 -2.60 -4.85 -6.37
CA ALA A 85 -3.42 -4.12 -7.35
C ALA A 85 -4.70 -3.52 -6.72
N ARG A 86 -5.36 -4.25 -5.82
CA ARG A 86 -6.51 -3.72 -5.06
C ARG A 86 -6.08 -2.64 -4.09
N PHE A 87 -4.98 -2.86 -3.37
CA PHE A 87 -4.43 -1.94 -2.39
C PHE A 87 -4.11 -0.59 -3.03
N LEU A 88 -3.40 -0.58 -4.16
CA LEU A 88 -3.09 0.62 -4.93
C LEU A 88 -4.36 1.41 -5.25
N LYS A 89 -5.40 0.76 -5.79
CA LYS A 89 -6.65 1.43 -6.15
C LYS A 89 -7.44 1.96 -4.96
N ARG A 90 -7.38 1.25 -3.83
CA ARG A 90 -8.24 1.52 -2.66
C ARG A 90 -7.63 2.50 -1.67
N ASN A 91 -6.31 2.42 -1.49
CA ASN A 91 -5.62 3.10 -0.40
C ASN A 91 -4.73 4.25 -0.87
N VAL A 92 -4.32 4.28 -2.15
CA VAL A 92 -3.42 5.31 -2.66
C VAL A 92 -4.23 6.40 -3.38
N VAL A 93 -4.18 7.61 -2.81
CA VAL A 93 -4.71 8.83 -3.41
C VAL A 93 -3.57 9.77 -3.78
N GLN A 94 -3.78 10.61 -4.78
CA GLN A 94 -2.82 11.64 -5.18
C GLN A 94 -3.33 13.02 -4.79
N GLY A 95 -2.46 13.85 -4.21
CA GLY A 95 -2.68 15.28 -4.09
C GLY A 95 -2.27 15.98 -5.38
N VAL A 96 -3.18 16.72 -5.99
CA VAL A 96 -2.91 17.61 -7.13
C VAL A 96 -2.89 19.04 -6.60
N LYS A 97 -1.83 19.79 -6.90
CA LYS A 97 -1.74 21.20 -6.53
C LYS A 97 -2.68 21.99 -7.45
N GLY A 98 -3.65 22.67 -6.86
CA GLY A 98 -4.52 23.61 -7.56
C GLY A 98 -3.82 24.96 -7.78
N ASP A 99 -4.39 25.77 -8.66
CA ASP A 99 -3.85 27.08 -9.04
C ASP A 99 -3.85 28.06 -7.85
N ASP A 100 -4.77 27.88 -6.91
CA ASP A 100 -4.88 28.65 -5.66
C ASP A 100 -3.81 28.30 -4.62
N GLY A 101 -2.87 27.40 -4.94
CA GLY A 101 -1.86 26.89 -4.02
C GLY A 101 -2.37 25.82 -3.04
N ALA A 102 -3.68 25.55 -3.02
CA ALA A 102 -4.30 24.49 -2.25
C ALA A 102 -4.10 23.11 -2.91
N TRP A 103 -3.97 22.06 -2.11
CA TRP A 103 -3.86 20.68 -2.61
C TRP A 103 -5.22 20.00 -2.59
N LYS A 104 -5.66 19.50 -3.75
CA LYS A 104 -6.89 18.72 -3.89
C LYS A 104 -6.55 17.24 -3.98
N LEU A 105 -7.16 16.42 -3.13
CA LEU A 105 -7.03 14.97 -3.22
C LEU A 105 -7.88 14.43 -4.39
N ARG A 106 -7.25 13.66 -5.28
CA ARG A 106 -7.91 12.94 -6.35
C ARG A 106 -8.36 11.58 -5.83
N VAL A 107 -9.59 11.55 -5.33
CA VAL A 107 -10.28 10.32 -4.94
C VAL A 107 -10.96 9.71 -6.18
N THR A 108 -10.75 8.43 -6.40
CA THR A 108 -11.36 7.64 -7.49
C THR A 108 -12.55 6.80 -6.98
N GLU A 109 -13.34 6.22 -7.87
CA GLU A 109 -14.49 5.37 -7.49
C GLU A 109 -14.09 4.16 -6.62
N HIS A 110 -12.89 3.62 -6.86
CA HIS A 110 -12.41 2.42 -6.16
C HIS A 110 -11.69 2.71 -4.85
N THR A 111 -11.51 3.99 -4.50
CA THR A 111 -10.85 4.37 -3.25
C THR A 111 -11.79 4.15 -2.09
N GLU A 112 -11.35 3.35 -1.12
CA GLU A 112 -12.15 3.08 0.08
C GLU A 112 -12.08 4.31 0.99
N LEU A 113 -13.19 5.05 1.08
CA LEU A 113 -13.36 6.05 2.13
C LEU A 113 -13.77 5.33 3.41
N GLY A 114 -12.85 5.25 4.37
CA GLY A 114 -13.15 4.72 5.69
C GLY A 114 -14.26 5.51 6.37
N ASP A 115 -15.21 4.82 6.99
CA ASP A 115 -16.20 5.47 7.86
C ASP A 115 -15.50 5.90 9.17
N ASN A 116 -15.12 7.17 9.24
CA ASN A 116 -14.47 7.74 10.42
C ASN A 116 -15.43 7.97 11.60
N ALA A 117 -16.68 7.46 11.55
CA ALA A 117 -17.66 7.65 12.62
C ALA A 117 -17.18 7.15 14.00
N SER A 118 -16.39 6.08 14.07
CA SER A 118 -15.90 5.52 15.34
C SER A 118 -14.88 6.42 16.06
N VAL A 119 -14.15 7.28 15.34
CA VAL A 119 -13.19 8.24 15.95
C VAL A 119 -13.91 9.28 16.82
N LYS A 120 -15.17 9.59 16.50
CA LYS A 120 -15.96 10.57 17.26
C LYS A 120 -16.48 9.99 18.59
N ASN A 121 -16.59 8.67 18.69
CA ASN A 121 -17.07 7.96 19.88
C ASN A 121 -16.01 6.95 20.37
N PRO A 122 -14.88 7.42 20.95
CA PRO A 122 -13.89 6.50 21.51
C PRO A 122 -14.52 5.68 22.64
N PRO A 123 -14.19 4.37 22.77
CA PRO A 123 -14.64 3.56 23.89
C PRO A 123 -14.15 4.18 25.21
N LYS A 124 -15.02 4.23 26.22
CA LYS A 124 -14.65 4.70 27.55
C LYS A 124 -13.51 3.83 28.07
N LEU A 125 -12.37 4.44 28.39
CA LEU A 125 -11.25 3.74 28.98
C LEU A 125 -11.72 2.98 30.23
N PRO A 126 -11.16 1.78 30.50
CA PRO A 126 -11.53 1.02 31.70
C PRO A 126 -11.33 1.91 32.93
N THR A 127 -12.28 1.86 33.85
CA THR A 127 -12.23 2.58 35.13
C THR A 127 -11.02 2.09 35.91
N THR A 128 -9.90 2.79 35.78
CA THR A 128 -8.76 2.56 36.66
C THR A 128 -9.11 2.99 38.08
N PRO A 129 -8.58 2.34 39.14
CA PRO A 129 -8.78 2.76 40.53
C PRO A 129 -8.28 4.18 40.85
N PHE A 130 -7.58 4.82 39.91
CA PHE A 130 -6.99 6.14 40.04
C PHE A 130 -7.89 7.19 39.36
N PRO A 131 -8.71 7.94 40.12
CA PRO A 131 -9.75 8.80 39.57
C PRO A 131 -9.24 10.01 38.76
N ASN A 132 -7.96 10.40 38.92
CA ASN A 132 -7.42 11.63 38.35
C ASN A 132 -6.63 11.48 37.03
N ARG A 133 -6.49 10.27 36.48
CA ARG A 133 -5.68 10.08 35.26
C ARG A 133 -6.36 10.54 33.97
N ASN A 134 -7.69 10.69 33.98
CA ASN A 134 -8.49 11.01 32.80
C ASN A 134 -8.97 12.47 32.73
N ARG A 135 -8.58 13.34 33.67
CA ARG A 135 -8.85 14.78 33.59
C ARG A 135 -7.92 15.40 32.55
N ARG A 136 -8.44 15.62 31.33
CA ARG A 136 -7.80 16.51 30.35
C ARG A 136 -7.72 17.90 30.98
N LYS A 137 -6.51 18.36 31.33
CA LYS A 137 -6.28 19.72 31.82
C LYS A 137 -6.30 20.68 30.63
N CYS A 138 -7.48 21.17 30.27
CA CYS A 138 -7.65 22.43 29.56
C CYS A 138 -8.44 23.33 30.51
N SER A 139 -7.73 24.10 31.34
CA SER A 139 -8.33 25.24 32.02
C SER A 139 -8.28 26.41 31.05
N ASP A 140 -9.45 26.94 30.73
CA ASP A 140 -9.67 28.17 29.98
C ASP A 140 -8.66 29.26 30.35
N ALA A 141 -7.94 29.76 29.35
CA ALA A 141 -7.33 31.07 29.45
C ALA A 141 -8.45 32.11 29.35
N ALA A 142 -8.81 32.71 30.48
CA ALA A 142 -9.74 33.83 30.54
C ALA A 142 -9.23 35.00 29.67
N PRO A 143 -10.10 35.73 28.96
CA PRO A 143 -9.70 36.94 28.26
C PRO A 143 -9.37 38.04 29.28
N ALA A 144 -8.18 38.63 29.17
CA ALA A 144 -7.81 39.83 29.90
C ALA A 144 -8.60 41.02 29.33
N SER A 145 -9.31 41.72 30.22
CA SER A 145 -9.91 43.04 29.99
C SER A 145 -8.87 44.14 30.08
#